data_AF-A0A093VZH5-F1
#
_entry.id   AF-A0A093VZH5-F1
#
_cell.length_a   1.000
_cell.length_b   1.000
_cell.length_c   1.000
_cell.angle_alpha   90.00
_cell.angle_beta   90.00
_cell.angle_gamma   90.00
#
_symmetry.space_group_name_H-M   'P 1'
#
loop_
_entity.id
_entity.type
_entity.pdbx_description
1 polymer ?
#
loop_
_entity_poly.entity_id
_entity_poly.type
_entity_poly.pdbx_seq_one_letter_code
_entity_poly.pdbx_strand_id
1 'polypeptide(L)' 'MSVERVKDRKDEDIQEGDHVWTRYRGGVREGDKIVMDEREARQEAVANPPKAWGVI' A
#
# COMPACT_ATOMS: atom_id res chain seq x y z
N MET A 1 4.48 9.36 -17.60
CA MET A 1 4.07 9.48 -16.18
C MET A 1 5.04 8.62 -15.40
N SER A 2 6.09 9.21 -14.84
CA SER A 2 7.06 8.52 -13.99
C SER A 2 6.32 8.03 -12.76
N VAL A 3 6.33 6.73 -12.52
CA VAL A 3 5.75 6.15 -11.30
C VAL A 3 6.64 6.63 -10.15
N GLU A 4 6.18 7.62 -9.38
CA GLU A 4 6.86 7.97 -8.12
C GLU A 4 6.90 6.69 -7.27
N ARG A 5 8.11 6.26 -6.91
CA ARG A 5 8.30 5.01 -6.17
C ARG A 5 7.61 5.14 -4.82
N VAL A 6 6.80 4.16 -4.47
CA VAL A 6 6.18 4.12 -3.14
C VAL A 6 7.27 3.81 -2.14
N LYS A 7 7.36 4.62 -1.10
CA LYS A 7 8.31 4.43 -0.03
C LYS A 7 7.60 4.16 1.28
N ASP A 8 8.23 3.35 2.12
CA ASP A 8 7.78 3.13 3.48
C ASP A 8 8.11 4.33 4.38
N ARG A 9 7.83 4.21 5.68
CA ARG A 9 8.14 5.26 6.65
C ARG A 9 9.67 5.49 6.82
N LYS A 10 10.51 4.55 6.41
CA LYS A 10 11.98 4.62 6.47
C LYS A 10 12.61 5.07 5.15
N ASP A 11 11.81 5.55 4.19
CA ASP A 11 12.25 5.90 2.84
C ASP A 11 12.75 4.71 1.99
N GLU A 12 12.41 3.47 2.39
CA GLU A 12 12.71 2.25 1.64
C GLU A 12 11.67 2.07 0.52
N ASP A 13 12.12 1.78 -0.70
CA ASP A 13 11.24 1.53 -1.85
C ASP A 13 10.43 0.24 -1.59
N ILE A 14 9.09 0.32 -1.63
CA ILE A 14 8.18 -0.83 -1.47
C ILE A 14 7.94 -1.47 -2.84
N GLN A 15 8.14 -2.77 -2.93
CA GLN A 15 7.92 -3.59 -4.13
C GLN A 15 6.71 -4.51 -3.98
N GLU A 16 6.17 -4.97 -5.11
CA GLU A 16 5.08 -5.95 -5.12
C GLU A 16 5.55 -7.26 -4.46
N GLY A 17 4.79 -7.74 -3.47
CA GLY A 17 5.16 -8.90 -2.66
C GLY A 17 5.91 -8.57 -1.37
N ASP A 18 6.27 -7.30 -1.13
CA ASP A 18 6.82 -6.88 0.17
C ASP A 18 5.73 -6.88 1.24
N HIS A 19 6.06 -7.45 2.39
CA HIS A 19 5.15 -7.45 3.54
C HIS A 19 5.16 -6.07 4.22
N VAL A 20 4.07 -5.33 4.06
CA VAL A 20 3.84 -4.04 4.73
C VAL A 20 2.90 -4.22 5.92
N TRP A 21 3.17 -3.48 6.99
CA TRP A 21 2.31 -3.48 8.17
C TRP A 21 2.17 -2.11 8.79
N THR A 22 1.04 -1.86 9.43
CA THR A 22 0.81 -0.67 10.25
C THR A 22 0.14 -1.04 11.57
N ARG A 23 0.65 -0.47 12.66
CA ARG A 23 0.09 -0.68 14.00
C ARG A 23 -1.02 0.31 14.28
N TYR A 24 -2.09 -0.16 14.90
CA TYR A 24 -3.13 0.67 15.51
C TYR A 24 -3.35 0.25 16.96
N ARG A 25 -4.08 1.05 17.74
CA ARG A 25 -4.38 0.68 19.13
C ARG A 25 -5.27 -0.57 19.13
N GLY A 26 -4.72 -1.68 19.60
CA GLY A 26 -5.44 -2.96 19.69
C GLY A 26 -5.17 -3.95 18.56
N GLY A 27 -4.24 -3.66 17.63
CA GLY A 27 -3.89 -4.65 16.59
C GLY A 27 -2.88 -4.15 15.56
N VAL A 28 -2.68 -4.99 14.54
CA VAL A 28 -1.84 -4.72 13.37
C VAL A 28 -2.70 -4.92 12.12
N ARG A 29 -2.53 -4.07 11.12
CA ARG A 29 -2.99 -4.33 9.75
C ARG A 29 -1.78 -4.70 8.92
N GLU A 30 -1.85 -5.80 8.22
CA GLU A 30 -0.81 -6.34 7.35
C GLU A 30 -1.32 -6.37 5.91
N GLY A 31 -0.42 -6.26 4.94
CA GLY A 31 -0.73 -6.31 3.51
C GLY A 31 0.51 -6.54 2.66
N ASP A 32 0.30 -6.94 1.42
CA ASP A 32 1.34 -7.34 0.46
C ASP A 32 1.12 -6.75 -0.95
N LYS A 33 0.07 -5.94 -1.13
CA LYS A 33 -0.33 -5.37 -2.42
C LYS A 33 -0.14 -3.84 -2.46
N ILE A 34 0.34 -3.33 -3.59
CA ILE A 34 0.52 -1.88 -3.81
C ILE A 34 -0.44 -1.41 -4.90
N VAL A 35 -1.38 -0.56 -4.52
CA VAL A 35 -2.31 0.10 -5.42
C VAL A 35 -1.71 1.40 -5.92
N MET A 36 -1.36 1.44 -7.21
CA MET A 36 -0.65 2.57 -7.81
C MET A 36 -1.55 3.51 -8.62
N ASP A 37 -2.72 3.03 -9.06
CA ASP A 37 -3.60 3.80 -9.93
C ASP A 37 -5.05 3.85 -9.44
N GLU A 38 -5.83 4.78 -10.00
CA GLU A 38 -7.24 4.97 -9.63
C GLU A 38 -8.13 3.80 -10.04
N ARG A 39 -7.73 2.98 -11.03
CA ARG A 39 -8.55 1.85 -11.50
C ARG A 39 -8.47 0.70 -10.52
N GLU A 40 -7.26 0.35 -10.11
CA GLU A 40 -6.97 -0.63 -9.09
C GLU A 40 -7.51 -0.18 -7.73
N ALA A 41 -7.39 1.11 -7.40
CA ALA A 41 -7.99 1.70 -6.21
C ALA A 41 -9.51 1.48 -6.14
N ARG A 42 -10.22 1.62 -7.27
CA ARG A 42 -11.65 1.32 -7.33
C ARG A 42 -11.97 -0.16 -7.17
N GLN A 43 -11.13 -1.05 -7.71
CA GLN A 43 -11.31 -2.50 -7.57
C GLN A 43 -11.11 -2.94 -6.12
N GLU A 44 -10.12 -2.37 -5.45
CA GLU A 44 -9.76 -2.65 -4.05
C GLU A 44 -10.58 -1.83 -3.04
N ALA A 45 -11.51 -0.98 -3.51
CA ALA A 45 -12.30 -0.06 -2.69
C ALA A 45 -11.45 0.88 -1.79
N VAL A 46 -10.28 1.28 -2.29
CA VAL A 46 -9.32 2.17 -1.65
C VAL A 46 -9.39 3.56 -2.28
N ALA A 47 -9.16 4.61 -1.49
CA ALA A 47 -9.07 5.98 -1.96
C ALA A 47 -7.62 6.50 -1.89
N ASN A 48 -7.29 7.47 -2.77
CA ASN A 48 -6.01 8.19 -2.84
C ASN A 48 -4.77 7.30 -3.06
N PRO A 49 -4.54 6.81 -4.28
CA PRO A 49 -3.26 6.19 -4.65
C PRO A 49 -2.12 7.23 -4.64
N PRO A 50 -0.85 6.82 -4.41
CA PRO A 50 -0.40 5.44 -4.16
C PRO A 50 -0.76 4.95 -2.75
N LYS A 51 -1.24 3.70 -2.65
CA LYS A 51 -1.63 3.08 -1.39
C LYS A 51 -1.15 1.64 -1.30
N ALA A 52 -0.41 1.28 -0.26
CA ALA A 52 -0.21 -0.11 0.09
C ALA A 52 -1.47 -0.65 0.79
N TRP A 53 -2.08 -1.70 0.25
CA TRP A 53 -3.32 -2.31 0.73
C TRP A 53 -3.11 -3.79 1.06
N GLY A 54 -3.76 -4.24 2.13
CA GLY A 54 -3.82 -5.64 2.52
C GLY A 54 -5.28 -6.08 2.57
N VAL A 55 -5.58 -7.20 1.91
CA VAL A 55 -6.85 -7.90 2.09
C VAL A 55 -6.81 -8.54 3.48
N ILE A 56 -7.79 -8.21 4.32
CA ILE A 56 -8.09 -8.95 5.56
C ILE A 56 -9.15 -9.99 5.23
#